data_AF-A0A965A9U8-F1
#
_entry.id   AF-A0A965A9U8-F1
#
_cell.length_a   1.000
_cell.length_b   1.000
_cell.length_c   1.000
_cell.angle_alpha   90.00
_cell.angle_beta   90.00
_cell.angle_gamma   90.00
#
_symmetry.space_group_name_H-M   'P 1'
#
loop_
_entity.id
_entity.type
_entity.pdbx_description
1 polymer ?
#
loop_
_entity_poly.entity_id
_entity_poly.type
_entity_poly.pdbx_seq_one_letter_code
_entity_poly.pdbx_strand_id
1 'polypeptide(L)'
;MNNDFPSIDIPWDEFDKVTFTEFIGSPGIAYDDFKQQKALTGTITTQDGKTLSGKIVYDLDEEFQHELLQGKNNDFEYTIPFHRIKRIEQASLNRCLVELKSGEKLSLSDTQDVNEKNQGVLVFSDIKSDPKYIPWEEVKSIDFK
;
A
#
# COMPACT_ATOMS: atom_id res chain seq x y z
N MET A 1 -6.02 -17.18 -3.70
CA MET A 1 -6.30 -16.60 -5.04
C MET A 1 -6.57 -15.12 -4.79
N ASN A 2 -5.85 -14.22 -5.46
CA ASN A 2 -5.90 -12.77 -5.20
C ASN A 2 -6.89 -12.14 -6.19
N ASN A 3 -8.09 -11.81 -5.72
CA ASN A 3 -9.22 -11.43 -6.58
C ASN A 3 -9.60 -9.93 -6.52
N ASP A 4 -8.84 -9.07 -5.84
CA ASP A 4 -9.04 -7.60 -5.88
C ASP A 4 -8.07 -7.00 -6.91
N PHE A 5 -8.55 -6.23 -7.88
CA PHE A 5 -7.67 -5.45 -8.75
C PHE A 5 -7.49 -4.04 -8.18
N PRO A 6 -6.29 -3.45 -8.24
CA PRO A 6 -6.15 -2.02 -8.00
C PRO A 6 -7.09 -1.28 -8.96
N SER A 7 -7.79 -0.26 -8.48
CA SER A 7 -8.57 0.62 -9.36
C SER A 7 -7.70 1.79 -9.79
N ILE A 8 -7.88 2.19 -11.05
CA ILE A 8 -7.23 3.35 -11.64
C ILE A 8 -8.33 4.23 -12.21
N ASP A 9 -8.41 5.47 -11.74
CA ASP A 9 -9.26 6.48 -12.34
C ASP A 9 -8.47 7.20 -13.43
N ILE A 10 -8.95 7.06 -14.66
CA ILE A 10 -8.35 7.62 -15.87
C ILE A 10 -9.24 8.77 -16.35
N PRO A 11 -8.73 10.01 -16.40
CA PRO A 11 -9.43 11.13 -17.02
C PRO A 11 -9.82 10.80 -18.46
N TRP A 12 -10.99 11.27 -18.89
CA TRP A 12 -11.53 10.91 -20.21
C TRP A 12 -10.68 11.44 -21.37
N ASP A 13 -10.02 12.57 -21.18
CA ASP A 13 -9.07 13.17 -22.12
C ASP A 13 -7.76 12.38 -22.23
N GLU A 14 -7.39 11.61 -21.19
CA GLU A 14 -6.25 10.68 -21.20
C GLU A 14 -6.62 9.27 -21.69
N PHE A 15 -7.92 8.98 -21.86
CA PHE A 15 -8.39 7.66 -22.28
C PHE A 15 -8.39 7.50 -23.81
N ASP A 16 -7.51 6.65 -24.33
CA ASP A 16 -7.46 6.33 -25.78
C ASP A 16 -8.33 5.09 -26.12
N LYS A 17 -8.01 3.93 -25.54
CA LYS A 17 -8.66 2.65 -25.87
C LYS A 17 -8.49 1.61 -24.76
N VAL A 18 -9.52 0.81 -24.53
CA VAL A 18 -9.43 -0.45 -23.77
C VAL A 18 -9.56 -1.65 -24.72
N THR A 19 -8.75 -2.69 -24.51
CA THR A 19 -8.88 -3.97 -25.22
C THR A 19 -9.05 -5.07 -24.20
N PHE A 20 -10.23 -5.69 -24.20
CA PHE A 20 -10.51 -6.85 -23.36
C PHE A 20 -10.12 -8.12 -24.10
N THR A 21 -9.35 -8.98 -23.43
CA THR A 21 -9.11 -10.35 -23.91
C THR A 21 -10.16 -11.29 -23.32
N GLU A 22 -10.31 -12.47 -23.91
CA GLU A 22 -11.21 -13.49 -23.37
C GLU A 22 -10.85 -13.79 -21.91
N PHE A 23 -11.88 -13.86 -21.06
CA PHE A 23 -11.73 -13.97 -19.62
C PHE A 23 -11.30 -15.40 -19.24
N ILE A 24 -10.03 -15.56 -18.85
CA ILE A 24 -9.49 -16.82 -18.34
C ILE A 24 -9.30 -16.71 -16.81
N GLY A 25 -10.39 -16.64 -16.04
CA GLY A 25 -10.33 -17.01 -14.61
C GLY A 25 -11.14 -16.19 -13.59
N SER A 26 -11.77 -16.96 -12.68
CA SER A 26 -12.39 -16.72 -11.36
C SER A 26 -13.42 -15.59 -11.18
N PRO A 27 -14.59 -15.87 -10.56
CA PRO A 27 -15.51 -14.81 -10.11
C PRO A 27 -14.77 -13.79 -9.23
N GLY A 28 -15.22 -12.54 -9.29
CA GLY A 28 -14.70 -11.44 -8.46
C GLY A 28 -14.85 -11.73 -6.97
N ILE A 29 -14.34 -10.82 -6.14
CA ILE A 29 -14.31 -10.99 -4.68
C ILE A 29 -15.71 -11.30 -4.15
N ALA A 30 -15.82 -12.43 -3.45
CA ALA A 30 -17.03 -12.77 -2.73
C ALA A 30 -16.98 -12.11 -1.35
N TYR A 31 -18.14 -11.82 -0.79
CA TYR A 31 -18.25 -11.33 0.58
C TYR A 31 -17.49 -12.21 1.59
N ASP A 32 -17.42 -13.52 1.33
CA ASP A 32 -16.73 -14.50 2.17
C ASP A 32 -15.20 -14.32 2.19
N ASP A 33 -14.60 -13.70 1.17
CA ASP A 33 -13.17 -13.41 1.14
C ASP A 33 -12.78 -12.36 2.20
N PHE A 34 -13.71 -11.49 2.60
CA PHE A 34 -13.50 -10.49 3.66
C PHE A 34 -13.66 -11.05 5.07
N LYS A 35 -14.15 -12.29 5.26
CA LYS A 35 -14.36 -12.87 6.59
C LYS A 35 -13.07 -13.12 7.37
N GLN A 36 -11.92 -13.14 6.69
CA GLN A 36 -10.62 -13.40 7.31
C GLN A 36 -9.63 -12.27 6.98
N GLN A 37 -9.94 -11.05 7.41
CA GLN A 37 -8.99 -9.95 7.31
C GLN A 37 -7.73 -10.27 8.12
N LYS A 38 -6.59 -10.21 7.44
CA LYS A 38 -5.27 -10.38 8.05
C LYS A 38 -4.69 -9.00 8.32
N ALA A 39 -4.05 -8.85 9.47
CA ALA A 39 -3.32 -7.63 9.79
C ALA A 39 -2.15 -7.41 8.82
N LEU A 40 -1.79 -6.15 8.61
CA LEU A 40 -0.56 -5.79 7.93
C LEU A 40 0.62 -6.23 8.78
N THR A 41 1.56 -6.92 8.13
CA THR A 41 2.81 -7.33 8.77
C THR A 41 3.95 -7.09 7.82
N GLY A 42 5.10 -6.69 8.36
CA GLY A 42 6.21 -6.30 7.52
C GLY A 42 7.46 -5.93 8.30
N THR A 43 8.39 -5.32 7.59
CA THR A 43 9.61 -4.75 8.13
C THR A 43 9.75 -3.32 7.66
N ILE A 44 9.89 -2.40 8.61
CA ILE A 44 10.19 -1.00 8.34
C ILE A 44 11.69 -0.81 8.44
N THR A 45 12.26 -0.15 7.43
CA THR A 45 13.61 0.40 7.46
C THR A 45 13.48 1.91 7.59
N THR A 46 14.21 2.48 8.54
CA THR A 46 14.24 3.93 8.77
C THR A 46 15.36 4.60 7.98
N GLN A 47 15.33 5.93 7.87
CA GLN A 47 16.33 6.73 7.16
C GLN A 47 17.74 6.52 7.75
N ASP A 48 17.86 6.28 9.06
CA ASP A 48 19.15 6.00 9.73
C ASP A 48 19.62 4.53 9.60
N GLY A 49 18.84 3.69 8.91
CA GLY A 49 19.16 2.29 8.64
C GLY A 49 18.69 1.29 9.70
N LYS A 50 18.04 1.71 10.79
CA LYS A 50 17.43 0.77 11.74
C LYS A 50 16.24 0.04 11.10
N THR A 51 16.06 -1.22 11.49
CA THR A 51 14.92 -2.03 11.05
C THR A 51 14.04 -2.47 12.21
N LEU A 52 12.74 -2.54 11.95
CA LEU A 52 11.74 -3.02 12.91
C LEU A 52 10.73 -3.90 12.17
N SER A 53 10.48 -5.09 12.70
CA SER A 53 9.49 -6.01 12.14
C SER A 53 8.35 -6.25 13.12
N GLY A 54 7.15 -6.46 12.60
CA GLY A 54 5.97 -6.69 13.42
C GLY A 54 4.68 -6.56 12.64
N LYS A 55 3.57 -6.46 13.38
CA LYS A 55 2.31 -5.92 12.86
C LYS A 55 2.48 -4.42 12.63
N ILE A 56 1.88 -3.92 11.56
CA ILE A 56 1.97 -2.53 11.11
C ILE A 56 0.57 -1.91 11.19
N VAL A 57 0.50 -0.67 11.66
CA VAL A 57 -0.62 0.23 11.35
C VAL A 57 -0.04 1.39 10.56
N TYR A 58 -0.39 1.46 9.28
CA TYR A 58 0.04 2.49 8.34
C TYR A 58 -0.89 3.71 8.46
N ASP A 59 -0.34 4.90 8.26
CA ASP A 59 -1.02 6.21 8.37
C ASP A 59 -1.84 6.45 9.68
N LEU A 60 -1.63 5.58 10.68
CA LEU A 60 -2.37 5.47 11.93
C LEU A 60 -3.83 4.98 11.83
N ASP A 61 -4.30 4.58 10.65
CA ASP A 61 -5.65 4.04 10.45
C ASP A 61 -5.71 2.73 9.63
N GLU A 62 -4.78 2.45 8.70
CA GLU A 62 -4.77 1.16 7.99
C GLU A 62 -4.03 0.05 8.77
N GLU A 63 -4.80 -0.93 9.22
CA GLU A 63 -4.37 -2.09 9.98
C GLU A 63 -4.44 -3.41 9.18
N PHE A 64 -5.24 -3.47 8.11
CA PHE A 64 -5.62 -4.72 7.45
C PHE A 64 -5.28 -4.80 5.97
N GLN A 65 -5.08 -6.02 5.51
CA GLN A 65 -4.67 -6.36 4.16
C GLN A 65 -5.61 -5.90 3.04
N HIS A 66 -6.90 -5.69 3.32
CA HIS A 66 -7.89 -5.23 2.32
C HIS A 66 -8.16 -3.73 2.37
N GLU A 67 -7.54 -2.99 3.30
CA GLU A 67 -7.55 -1.53 3.29
C GLU A 67 -6.66 -1.03 2.15
N LEU A 68 -6.78 0.26 1.85
CA LEU A 68 -6.43 0.82 0.55
C LEU A 68 -5.33 1.86 0.70
N LEU A 69 -4.30 1.75 -0.13
CA LEU A 69 -3.36 2.84 -0.38
C LEU A 69 -3.87 3.67 -1.56
N GLN A 70 -3.95 4.99 -1.38
CA GLN A 70 -4.30 5.95 -2.41
C GLN A 70 -3.07 6.73 -2.86
N GLY A 71 -3.00 7.08 -4.15
CA GLY A 71 -1.87 7.82 -4.71
C GLY A 71 -2.06 8.23 -6.16
N LYS A 72 -1.37 9.29 -6.59
CA LYS A 72 -1.41 9.75 -7.99
C LYS A 72 -0.11 9.51 -8.74
N ASN A 73 -0.23 9.17 -10.02
CA ASN A 73 0.88 9.22 -10.97
C ASN A 73 0.44 10.05 -12.18
N ASN A 74 0.96 11.27 -12.29
CA ASN A 74 0.44 12.27 -13.23
C ASN A 74 -1.07 12.47 -13.01
N ASP A 75 -1.86 12.36 -14.07
CA ASP A 75 -3.31 12.55 -14.04
C ASP A 75 -4.09 11.28 -13.64
N PHE A 76 -3.40 10.18 -13.35
CA PHE A 76 -4.01 8.91 -12.95
C PHE A 76 -4.04 8.77 -11.43
N GLU A 77 -5.21 8.45 -10.90
CA GLU A 77 -5.40 8.16 -9.48
C GLU A 77 -5.49 6.65 -9.26
N TYR A 78 -4.71 6.15 -8.30
CA TYR A 78 -4.58 4.74 -7.97
C TYR A 78 -5.16 4.49 -6.59
N THR A 79 -5.93 3.41 -6.47
CA THR A 79 -6.37 2.86 -5.19
C THR A 79 -5.98 1.38 -5.15
N ILE A 80 -5.10 1.02 -4.21
CA ILE A 80 -4.39 -0.26 -4.20
C ILE A 80 -4.58 -0.96 -2.85
N PRO A 81 -5.23 -2.14 -2.81
CA PRO A 81 -5.30 -2.92 -1.58
C PRO A 81 -3.93 -3.36 -1.07
N PHE A 82 -3.67 -3.19 0.23
CA PHE A 82 -2.36 -3.47 0.83
C PHE A 82 -1.87 -4.91 0.61
N HIS A 83 -2.75 -5.90 0.52
CA HIS A 83 -2.35 -7.31 0.27
C HIS A 83 -1.64 -7.51 -1.07
N ARG A 84 -1.78 -6.57 -2.01
CA ARG A 84 -1.07 -6.56 -3.30
C ARG A 84 0.26 -5.82 -3.25
N ILE A 85 0.49 -5.00 -2.23
CA ILE A 85 1.71 -4.23 -2.09
C ILE A 85 2.80 -5.14 -1.52
N LYS A 86 3.97 -5.10 -2.15
CA LYS A 86 5.17 -5.79 -1.68
C LYS A 86 6.04 -4.81 -0.90
N ARG A 87 6.23 -3.60 -1.42
CA ARG A 87 7.11 -2.60 -0.82
C ARG A 87 6.61 -1.18 -1.08
N ILE A 88 6.71 -0.32 -0.07
CA ILE A 88 6.60 1.14 -0.21
C ILE A 88 7.96 1.71 0.16
N GLU A 89 8.53 2.56 -0.69
CA GLU A 89 9.80 3.22 -0.45
C GLU A 89 9.66 4.73 -0.68
N GLN A 90 10.07 5.54 0.29
CA GLN A 90 10.05 6.99 0.12
C GLN A 90 11.18 7.40 -0.84
N ALA A 91 10.80 7.92 -2.01
CA ALA A 91 11.72 8.57 -2.93
C ALA A 91 11.97 10.03 -2.53
N SER A 92 10.97 10.66 -1.90
CA SER A 92 11.03 11.95 -1.20
C SER A 92 9.86 12.04 -0.23
N LEU A 93 9.80 13.05 0.64
CA LEU A 93 8.67 13.21 1.58
C LEU A 93 7.29 13.23 0.88
N ASN A 94 7.22 13.77 -0.33
CA ASN A 94 5.96 13.92 -1.08
C ASN A 94 5.76 12.82 -2.15
N ARG A 95 6.56 11.74 -2.15
CA ARG A 95 6.51 10.72 -3.20
C ARG A 95 7.06 9.36 -2.76
N CYS A 96 6.29 8.32 -3.04
CA CYS A 96 6.68 6.94 -2.80
C CYS A 96 6.85 6.14 -4.11
N LEU A 97 7.81 5.22 -4.11
CA LEU A 97 7.88 4.11 -5.06
C LEU A 97 7.17 2.91 -4.43
N VAL A 98 6.08 2.46 -5.08
CA VAL A 98 5.27 1.33 -4.64
C VAL A 98 5.53 0.15 -5.57
N GLU A 99 6.08 -0.93 -5.04
CA GLU A 99 6.25 -2.20 -5.75
C GLU A 99 5.11 -3.15 -5.39
N LEU A 100 4.41 -3.65 -6.40
CA LEU A 100 3.36 -4.65 -6.25
C LEU A 100 3.96 -6.06 -6.20
N LYS A 101 3.24 -7.00 -5.59
CA LYS A 101 3.60 -8.44 -5.57
C LYS A 101 3.67 -9.06 -6.98
N SER A 102 3.06 -8.42 -7.99
CA SER A 102 3.21 -8.76 -9.41
C SER A 102 4.58 -8.38 -10.00
N GLY A 103 5.33 -7.49 -9.34
CA GLY A 103 6.60 -6.93 -9.82
C GLY A 103 6.47 -5.56 -10.50
N GLU A 104 5.24 -5.08 -10.73
CA GLU A 104 4.98 -3.73 -11.22
C GLU A 104 5.41 -2.67 -10.20
N LYS A 105 5.90 -1.52 -10.68
CA LYS A 105 6.38 -0.42 -9.86
C LYS A 105 5.69 0.88 -10.25
N LEU A 106 5.11 1.55 -9.27
CA LEU A 106 4.37 2.80 -9.43
C LEU A 106 5.10 3.89 -8.64
N SER A 107 5.18 5.10 -9.21
CA SER A 107 5.66 6.27 -8.50
C SER A 107 4.45 7.11 -8.11
N LEU A 108 4.07 7.10 -6.82
CA LEU A 108 2.84 7.72 -6.33
C LEU A 108 3.13 8.98 -5.49
N SER A 109 2.31 10.02 -5.66
CA SER A 109 2.37 11.29 -4.92
C SER A 109 0.98 11.86 -4.60
N ASP A 110 0.96 13.09 -4.08
CA ASP A 110 -0.19 14.00 -3.89
C ASP A 110 -1.23 13.64 -2.81
N THR A 111 -1.53 12.37 -2.59
CA THR A 111 -2.46 11.93 -1.53
C THR A 111 -1.73 11.74 -0.19
N GLN A 112 -2.50 11.77 0.90
CA GLN A 112 -1.97 11.69 2.27
C GLN A 112 -1.09 10.45 2.48
N ASP A 113 -1.54 9.30 2.00
CA ASP A 113 -0.89 8.01 2.23
C ASP A 113 0.53 7.96 1.69
N VAL A 114 0.89 8.77 0.70
CA VAL A 114 2.20 8.73 0.03
C VAL A 114 2.97 10.05 0.06
N ASN A 115 2.50 11.03 0.85
CA ASN A 115 3.11 12.35 0.96
C ASN A 115 3.45 12.73 2.42
N GLU A 116 3.90 13.96 2.64
CA GLU A 116 4.36 14.48 3.93
C GLU A 116 3.26 14.57 5.00
N LYS A 117 1.99 14.44 4.62
CA LYS A 117 0.85 14.43 5.53
C LYS A 117 0.57 13.07 6.13
N ASN A 118 1.24 12.01 5.66
CA ASN A 118 1.15 10.71 6.28
C ASN A 118 1.53 10.83 7.77
N GLN A 119 0.68 10.32 8.65
CA GLN A 119 0.74 10.47 10.09
C GLN A 119 1.80 9.56 10.74
N GLY A 120 2.48 8.72 9.94
CA GLY A 120 3.53 7.81 10.38
C GLY A 120 3.03 6.39 10.56
N VAL A 121 3.84 5.57 11.23
CA VAL A 121 3.60 4.13 11.30
C VAL A 121 3.77 3.60 12.71
N LEU A 122 2.86 2.74 13.15
CA LEU A 122 3.00 1.97 14.39
C LEU A 122 3.53 0.57 14.07
N VAL A 123 4.54 0.13 14.81
CA VAL A 123 5.07 -1.25 14.73
C VAL A 123 4.88 -1.96 16.07
N PHE A 124 4.13 -3.05 16.04
CA PHE A 124 3.92 -3.94 17.18
C PHE A 124 4.84 -5.17 17.02
N SER A 125 5.97 -5.17 17.72
CA SER A 125 6.93 -6.30 17.69
C SER A 125 6.45 -7.49 18.53
N ASP A 126 5.64 -7.25 19.56
CA ASP A 126 4.91 -8.24 20.34
C ASP A 126 3.48 -7.71 20.57
N ILE A 127 2.48 -8.60 20.62
CA ILE A 127 1.09 -8.25 20.90
C ILE A 127 0.87 -7.70 22.31
N LYS A 128 1.82 -7.93 23.22
CA LYS A 128 1.77 -7.49 24.62
C LYS A 128 2.56 -6.22 24.93
N SER A 129 3.34 -5.72 23.97
CA SER A 129 4.14 -4.50 24.14
C SER A 129 3.47 -3.29 23.52
N ASP A 130 3.72 -2.10 24.08
CA ASP A 130 3.35 -0.86 23.43
C ASP A 130 3.97 -0.78 22.02
N PRO A 131 3.23 -0.28 21.01
CA PRO A 131 3.77 -0.11 19.68
C PRO A 131 4.88 0.93 19.68
N LYS A 132 5.86 0.73 18.81
CA LYS A 132 6.79 1.80 18.46
C LYS A 132 6.23 2.63 17.34
N TYR A 133 6.03 3.92 17.61
CA TYR A 133 5.74 4.92 16.59
C TYR A 133 7.00 5.31 15.82
N ILE A 134 6.87 5.42 14.50
CA ILE A 134 7.89 5.90 13.59
C ILE A 134 7.27 7.06 12.79
N PRO A 135 7.73 8.30 12.97
CA PRO A 135 7.30 9.44 12.17
C PRO A 135 7.53 9.17 10.68
N TRP A 136 6.64 9.67 9.82
CA TRP A 136 6.74 9.42 8.39
C TRP A 136 8.08 9.84 7.80
N GLU A 137 8.60 11.01 8.17
CA GLU A 137 9.93 11.49 7.76
C GLU A 137 11.11 10.59 8.13
N GLU A 138 10.95 9.72 9.13
CA GLU A 138 11.96 8.74 9.53
C GLU A 138 11.81 7.42 8.79
N VAL A 139 10.69 7.16 8.12
CA VAL A 139 10.48 5.96 7.32
C VAL A 139 11.27 6.07 6.02
N LYS A 140 12.06 5.05 5.70
CA LYS A 140 12.71 4.92 4.38
C LYS A 140 11.95 3.95 3.49
N SER A 141 11.60 2.79 4.04
CA SER A 141 10.81 1.80 3.31
C SER A 141 10.09 0.84 4.22
N ILE A 142 9.02 0.25 3.71
CA ILE A 142 8.24 -0.80 4.35
C ILE A 142 8.13 -1.98 3.40
N ASP A 143 8.59 -3.15 3.83
CA ASP A 143 8.45 -4.42 3.12
C ASP A 143 7.33 -5.25 3.75
N PHE A 144 6.25 -5.48 3.00
CA PHE A 144 5.06 -6.22 3.46
C PHE A 144 5.20 -7.73 3.18
N LYS A 145 4.59 -8.54 4.04
CA LYS A 145 4.55 -10.02 3.92
C LYS A 145 3.29 -10.53 3.21
#